data_AF-A0A6N8G7M8-F1
#
_entry.id   AF-A0A6N8G7M8-F1
#
_cell.length_a   1.000
_cell.length_b   1.000
_cell.length_c   1.000
_cell.angle_alpha   90.00
_cell.angle_beta   90.00
_cell.angle_gamma   90.00
#
_symmetry.space_group_name_H-M   'P 1'
#
loop_
_entity.id
_entity.type
_entity.pdbx_description
1 polymer ?
#
loop_
_entity_poly.entity_id
_entity_poly.type
_entity_poly.pdbx_seq_one_letter_code
_entity_poly.pdbx_strand_id
1 'polypeptide(L)'
;MVALQIRDVPEEVRDILADRAHRNGQSLQAYLHALVVREASCDTNIGLLDELADWTPGSGVTAEDAVAARDAARAERGTVTDTPSPQ
;
A
#
# COMPACT_ATOMS: atom_id res chain seq x y z
N MET A 1 14.07 4.37 -22.04
CA MET A 1 13.29 5.62 -21.90
C MET A 1 12.04 5.47 -22.76
N VAL A 2 10.85 5.64 -22.19
CA VAL A 2 9.57 5.58 -22.92
C VAL A 2 9.13 7.01 -23.20
N ALA A 3 8.73 7.29 -24.44
CA ALA A 3 8.19 8.59 -24.84
C ALA A 3 6.68 8.46 -25.05
N LEU A 4 5.91 9.36 -24.43
CA LEU A 4 4.46 9.46 -24.60
C LEU A 4 4.17 10.73 -25.43
N GLN A 5 3.43 10.57 -26.53
CA GLN A 5 2.96 11.68 -27.35
C GLN A 5 1.45 11.84 -27.17
N ILE A 6 1.02 13.02 -26.76
CA ILE A 6 -0.40 13.39 -26.67
C ILE A 6 -0.75 14.13 -27.97
N ARG A 7 -1.78 13.64 -28.69
CA ARG A 7 -2.24 14.21 -29.97
C ARG A 7 -3.51 15.01 -29.79
N ASP A 8 -3.76 15.90 -30.74
CA ASP A 8 -5.02 16.65 -30.87
C ASP A 8 -5.37 17.49 -29.63
N VAL A 9 -4.35 18.04 -28.96
CA VAL A 9 -4.54 18.97 -27.84
C VAL A 9 -4.94 20.33 -28.39
N PRO A 10 -6.10 20.89 -27.99
CA PRO A 10 -6.47 22.25 -28.36
C PRO A 10 -5.42 23.25 -27.86
N GLU A 11 -5.12 24.25 -28.69
CA GLU A 11 -4.08 25.25 -28.38
C GLU A 11 -4.35 25.96 -27.03
N GLU A 12 -5.60 26.31 -26.78
CA GLU A 12 -6.03 26.93 -25.52
C GLU A 12 -5.70 26.05 -24.30
N VAL A 13 -5.91 24.74 -24.41
CA VAL A 13 -5.60 23.80 -23.32
C VAL A 13 -4.08 23.73 -23.11
N ARG A 14 -3.30 23.68 -24.19
CA ARG A 14 -1.84 23.68 -24.12
C ARG A 14 -1.34 24.94 -23.40
N ASP A 15 -1.89 26.09 -23.73
CA ASP A 15 -1.46 27.38 -23.18
C ASP A 15 -1.79 27.50 -21.69
N ILE A 16 -2.98 27.08 -21.28
CA ILE A 16 -3.36 27.01 -19.86
C ILE A 16 -2.38 26.11 -19.08
N LEU A 17 -1.99 24.98 -19.64
CA LEU A 17 -1.04 24.06 -18.99
C LEU A 17 0.38 24.63 -18.97
N ALA A 18 0.80 25.32 -20.03
CA ALA A 18 2.09 26.00 -20.10
C ALA A 18 2.19 27.12 -19.04
N ASP A 19 1.15 27.92 -18.87
CA ASP A 19 1.07 28.96 -17.84
C ASP A 19 1.15 28.37 -16.43
N ARG A 20 0.44 27.26 -16.18
CA ARG A 20 0.54 26.54 -14.90
C ARG A 20 1.95 26.02 -14.64
N ALA A 21 2.59 25.44 -15.65
CA ALA A 21 3.97 24.97 -15.54
C ALA A 21 4.92 26.14 -15.22
N HIS A 22 4.77 27.27 -15.91
CA HIS A 22 5.58 28.47 -15.69
C HIS A 22 5.40 29.03 -14.28
N ARG A 23 4.16 29.11 -13.78
CA ARG A 23 3.87 29.53 -12.40
C ARG A 23 4.52 28.64 -11.34
N ASN A 24 4.76 27.37 -11.66
CA ASN A 24 5.44 26.42 -10.79
C ASN A 24 6.96 26.38 -11.01
N GLY A 25 7.52 27.21 -11.90
CA GLY A 25 8.95 27.20 -12.24
C GLY A 25 9.38 25.95 -13.01
N GLN A 26 8.45 25.27 -13.69
CA GLN A 26 8.68 24.01 -14.37
C GLN A 26 8.55 24.18 -15.89
N SER A 27 9.24 23.34 -16.66
CA SER A 27 8.93 23.18 -18.08
C SER A 27 7.58 22.46 -18.23
N LEU A 28 6.87 22.72 -19.33
CA LEU A 28 5.60 22.05 -19.63
C LEU A 28 5.74 20.52 -19.60
N GLN A 29 6.85 20.00 -20.14
CA GLN A 29 7.13 18.56 -20.14
C GLN A 29 7.29 17.99 -18.72
N ALA A 30 8.02 18.69 -17.85
CA ALA A 30 8.20 18.27 -16.46
C ALA A 30 6.87 18.30 -15.68
N TYR A 31 6.06 19.34 -15.93
CA TYR A 31 4.74 19.48 -15.34
C TYR A 31 3.79 18.34 -15.76
N LEU A 32 3.72 18.04 -17.06
CA LEU A 32 2.91 16.94 -17.59
C LEU A 32 3.38 15.58 -17.09
N HIS A 33 4.69 15.36 -17.01
CA HIS A 33 5.25 14.14 -16.43
C HIS A 33 4.82 13.97 -14.97
N ALA A 34 4.93 15.02 -14.15
CA ALA A 34 4.49 14.98 -12.76
C ALA A 34 2.99 14.70 -12.65
N LEU A 35 2.18 15.28 -13.54
CA LEU A 35 0.73 15.05 -13.59
C LEU A 35 0.40 13.58 -13.89
N VAL A 36 1.02 12.99 -14.91
CA VAL A 36 0.79 11.58 -15.30
C VAL A 36 1.25 10.61 -14.21
N VAL A 37 2.42 10.86 -13.59
CA VAL A 37 2.93 10.03 -12.49
C VAL A 37 2.00 10.11 -11.28
N ARG A 38 1.53 11.30 -10.95
CA ARG A 38 0.57 11.50 -9.86
C ARG A 38 -0.73 10.75 -10.12
N GLU A 39 -1.27 10.85 -11.33
CA GLU A 39 -2.51 10.17 -11.70
C GLU A 39 -2.38 8.64 -11.58
N ALA A 40 -1.31 8.07 -12.16
CA ALA A 40 -1.06 6.63 -12.06
C ALA A 40 -0.88 6.15 -10.60
N SER A 41 -0.31 7.00 -9.75
CA SER A 41 -0.16 6.72 -8.32
C SER A 41 -1.52 6.75 -7.59
N CYS A 42 -2.42 7.67 -7.97
CA CYS A 42 -3.77 7.72 -7.43
C CYS A 42 -4.59 6.47 -7.81
N ASP A 43 -4.54 6.04 -9.07
CA ASP A 43 -5.24 4.83 -9.51
C ASP A 43 -4.70 3.57 -8.82
N THR A 44 -3.38 3.49 -8.65
CA THR A 44 -2.76 2.39 -7.88
C THR A 44 -3.26 2.38 -6.45
N ASN A 45 -3.37 3.54 -5.81
CA ASN A 45 -3.87 3.64 -4.44
C ASN A 45 -5.34 3.25 -4.34
N ILE A 46 -6.19 3.63 -5.30
CA ILE A 46 -7.60 3.23 -5.32
C ILE A 46 -7.71 1.71 -5.50
N GLY A 47 -6.94 1.12 -6.42
CA GLY A 47 -6.90 -0.33 -6.58
C GLY A 47 -6.47 -1.06 -5.29
N LEU A 48 -5.47 -0.54 -4.59
CA LEU A 48 -5.05 -1.07 -3.29
C LEU A 48 -6.15 -0.93 -2.23
N LEU A 49 -6.90 0.17 -2.22
CA LEU A 49 -8.01 0.37 -1.28
C LEU A 49 -9.19 -0.55 -1.59
N ASP A 50 -9.49 -0.80 -2.87
CA ASP A 50 -10.51 -1.77 -3.29
C ASP A 50 -10.09 -3.20 -2.91
N GLU A 51 -8.82 -3.59 -3.14
CA GLU A 51 -8.28 -4.88 -2.65
C GLU A 51 -8.37 -5.00 -1.12
N LEU A 52 -8.14 -3.89 -0.39
CA LEU A 52 -8.27 -3.85 1.07
C LEU A 52 -9.72 -3.88 1.55
N ALA A 53 -10.66 -3.38 0.75
CA ALA A 53 -12.09 -3.42 1.05
C ALA A 53 -12.65 -4.86 0.97
N ASP A 54 -12.12 -5.66 0.04
CA ASP A 54 -12.42 -7.09 -0.05
C ASP A 54 -11.63 -7.92 0.99
N TRP A 55 -10.55 -7.35 1.56
CA TRP A 55 -9.80 -7.99 2.63
C TRP A 55 -10.59 -7.94 3.94
N THR A 56 -10.97 -9.11 4.45
CA THR A 56 -11.62 -9.22 5.77
C THR A 56 -10.61 -8.87 6.86
N PRO A 57 -10.84 -7.81 7.68
CA PRO A 57 -9.93 -7.46 8.75
C PRO A 57 -9.90 -8.53 9.83
N GLY A 58 -8.71 -8.96 10.22
CA GLY A 58 -8.48 -9.91 11.31
C GLY A 58 -8.13 -11.31 10.82
N SER A 59 -7.16 -11.96 11.46
CA SER A 59 -6.75 -13.33 11.17
C SER A 59 -7.79 -14.39 11.55
N GLY A 60 -9.00 -13.98 11.96
CA GLY A 60 -9.98 -14.83 12.64
C GLY A 60 -9.57 -15.27 14.05
N VAL A 61 -8.40 -14.83 14.54
CA VAL A 61 -7.85 -15.17 15.85
C VAL A 61 -8.33 -14.14 16.87
N THR A 62 -8.98 -14.61 17.93
CA THR A 62 -9.39 -13.74 19.04
C THR A 62 -8.30 -13.62 20.10
N ALA A 63 -8.48 -12.70 21.05
CA ALA A 63 -7.58 -12.59 22.19
C ALA A 63 -7.59 -13.88 23.03
N GLU A 64 -8.74 -14.54 23.12
CA GLU A 64 -8.91 -15.82 23.81
C GLU A 64 -8.10 -16.93 23.13
N ASP A 65 -8.07 -16.99 21.80
CA ASP A 65 -7.25 -17.96 21.06
C ASP A 65 -5.75 -17.77 21.36
N ALA A 66 -5.30 -16.51 21.46
CA ALA A 66 -3.92 -16.19 21.81
C ALA A 66 -3.57 -16.62 23.25
N VAL A 67 -4.49 -16.42 24.20
CA VAL A 67 -4.30 -16.86 25.59
C VAL A 67 -4.31 -18.39 25.68
N ALA A 68 -5.24 -19.06 25.00
CA ALA A 68 -5.32 -20.52 24.96
C ALA A 68 -4.04 -21.15 24.38
N ALA A 69 -3.52 -20.61 23.27
CA ALA A 69 -2.26 -21.05 22.70
C ALA A 69 -1.08 -20.86 23.66
N ARG A 70 -1.03 -19.73 24.37
CA ARG A 70 0.01 -19.45 25.36
C ARG A 70 -0.02 -20.43 26.54
N ASP A 71 -1.21 -20.72 27.04
CA ASP A 71 -1.41 -21.58 28.19
C ASP A 71 -1.15 -23.06 27.83
N ALA A 72 -1.56 -23.52 26.64
CA ALA A 72 -1.19 -24.83 26.09
C ALA A 72 0.34 -25.01 26.01
N ALA A 73 1.05 -24.02 25.46
CA ALA A 73 2.50 -24.05 25.37
C ALA A 73 3.19 -24.06 26.76
N ARG A 74 2.56 -23.49 27.81
CA ARG A 74 3.06 -23.56 29.19
C ARG A 74 2.82 -24.93 29.80
N ALA A 75 1.67 -25.55 29.54
CA ALA A 75 1.36 -26.89 30.01
C ALA A 75 2.34 -27.92 29.42
N GLU A 76 2.60 -27.86 28.12
CA GLU A 76 3.60 -28.70 27.44
C GLU A 76 4.99 -28.58 28.07
N ARG A 77 5.45 -27.35 28.36
CA ARG A 77 6.74 -27.13 29.05
C ARG A 77 6.75 -27.67 30.49
N GLY A 78 5.63 -27.56 31.22
CA GLY A 78 5.52 -28.06 32.59
C GLY A 78 5.56 -29.59 32.69
N THR A 79 5.12 -30.31 31.65
CA THR A 79 5.18 -31.79 31.60
C THR A 79 6.59 -32.34 31.41
N VAL A 80 7.52 -31.54 30.87
CA VAL A 80 8.93 -31.95 30.67
C VAL A 80 9.71 -31.95 32.00
N THR A 81 9.27 -31.19 33.00
CA THR A 81 9.97 -31.07 34.29
C THR A 81 9.59 -32.10 35.35
N ASP A 82 8.60 -32.97 35.10
CA ASP A 82 8.20 -34.04 36.02
C ASP A 82 8.75 -35.40 35.57
N THR A 83 10.08 -35.50 35.45
CA THR A 83 10.76 -36.80 35.42
C THR A 83 11.34 -37.03 36.82
N PRO A 84 10.79 -37.96 37.64
CA PRO A 84 11.36 -38.24 38.94
C PRO A 84 12.74 -38.88 38.75
N SER A 85 13.76 -38.30 39.39
CA SER A 85 15.10 -38.88 39.48
C SER A 85 15.02 -40.31 40.00
N PRO A 86 15.54 -41.32 39.27
CA PRO A 86 15.70 -42.65 39.84
C PRO A 86 16.81 -42.58 40.89
N GLN A 87 16.53 -43.13 42.07
CA GLN A 87 17.53 -43.33 43.13
C GLN A 87 18.53 -44.42 42.77
#